data_AF-A0AAP6DYB4-F1
#
_entry.id   AF-A0AAP6DYB4-F1
#
_cell.length_a   1.000
_cell.length_b   1.000
_cell.length_c   1.000
_cell.angle_alpha   90.00
_cell.angle_beta   90.00
_cell.angle_gamma   90.00
#
_symmetry.space_group_name_H-M   'P 1'
#
loop_
_entity.id
_entity.type
_entity.pdbx_description
1 polymer ?
#
loop_
_entity_poly.entity_id
_entity_poly.type
_entity_poly.pdbx_seq_one_letter_code
_entity_poly.pdbx_strand_id
1 'polypeptide(L)' 'TDAQELALGTNPQSVDTDGDGQADLEELQSGHSPLVPQKELCDGLEL' A
#
# COMPACT_ATOMS: atom_id res chain seq x y z
N THR A 1 -7.83 -4.53 -11.29
CA THR A 1 -8.47 -5.86 -11.39
C THR A 1 -7.61 -6.84 -10.64
N ASP A 2 -8.16 -7.98 -10.19
CA ASP A 2 -7.39 -8.98 -9.43
C ASP A 2 -6.11 -9.43 -10.16
N ALA A 3 -6.17 -9.46 -11.49
CA ALA A 3 -5.01 -9.78 -12.34
C ALA A 3 -3.92 -8.71 -12.33
N GLN A 4 -4.26 -7.42 -12.18
CA GLN A 4 -3.27 -6.35 -12.03
C GLN A 4 -2.59 -6.44 -10.67
N GLU A 5 -3.34 -6.71 -9.61
CA GLU A 5 -2.80 -6.87 -8.25
C GLU A 5 -1.85 -8.07 -8.19
N LEU A 6 -2.25 -9.21 -8.76
CA LEU A 6 -1.37 -10.38 -8.85
C LEU A 6 -0.11 -10.13 -9.70
N ALA A 7 -0.20 -9.33 -10.75
CA ALA A 7 0.95 -8.95 -11.58
C ALA A 7 1.91 -7.98 -10.86
N LEU A 8 1.38 -7.17 -9.93
CA LEU A 8 2.14 -6.27 -9.07
C LEU A 8 2.66 -6.95 -7.81
N GLY A 9 2.23 -8.20 -7.56
CA GLY A 9 2.56 -8.94 -6.35
C GLY A 9 1.74 -8.53 -5.13
N THR A 10 0.68 -7.74 -5.33
CA THR A 10 -0.25 -7.33 -4.28
C THR A 10 -1.38 -8.34 -4.13
N ASN A 11 -2.14 -8.23 -3.04
CA ASN A 11 -3.17 -9.19 -2.71
C ASN A 11 -4.53 -8.75 -3.29
N PRO A 12 -5.11 -9.48 -4.27
CA PRO A 12 -6.41 -9.12 -4.84
C PRO A 12 -7.58 -9.20 -3.87
N GLN A 13 -7.39 -9.86 -2.71
CA GLN A 13 -8.39 -9.88 -1.64
C GLN A 13 -8.18 -8.80 -0.58
N SER A 14 -7.09 -8.02 -0.67
CA SER A 14 -6.81 -6.90 0.21
C SER A 14 -6.88 -5.61 -0.59
N VAL A 15 -7.69 -4.66 -0.15
CA VAL A 15 -7.72 -3.33 -0.77
C VAL A 15 -6.45 -2.53 -0.49
N ASP A 16 -5.77 -2.86 0.61
CA ASP A 16 -4.57 -2.25 1.15
C ASP A 16 -3.64 -3.42 1.54
N THR A 17 -2.62 -3.68 0.72
CA THR A 17 -1.77 -4.85 0.85
C THR A 17 -0.70 -4.69 1.92
N ASP A 18 -0.19 -3.48 2.11
CA ASP A 18 0.87 -3.21 3.10
C ASP A 18 0.32 -2.66 4.44
N GLY A 19 -0.96 -2.36 4.50
CA GLY A 19 -1.69 -2.01 5.71
C GLY A 19 -1.43 -0.58 6.18
N ASP A 20 -0.99 0.31 5.30
CA ASP A 20 -0.66 1.70 5.65
C ASP A 20 -1.88 2.63 5.70
N GLY A 21 -3.04 2.13 5.26
CA GLY A 21 -4.31 2.83 5.21
C GLY A 21 -4.61 3.50 3.86
N GLN A 22 -3.75 3.33 2.86
CA GLN A 22 -4.01 3.68 1.46
C GLN A 22 -4.40 2.43 0.68
N ALA A 23 -5.29 2.59 -0.30
CA ALA A 23 -5.62 1.48 -1.17
C ALA A 23 -4.51 1.29 -2.21
N ASP A 24 -4.19 0.04 -2.56
CA ASP A 24 -3.14 -0.30 -3.52
C ASP A 24 -3.25 0.52 -4.84
N LEU A 25 -4.49 0.77 -5.28
CA LEU A 25 -4.78 1.57 -6.48
C LEU A 25 -4.42 3.05 -6.34
N GLU A 26 -4.67 3.64 -5.17
CA GLU A 26 -4.37 5.05 -4.88
C GLU A 26 -2.85 5.27 -4.84
N GLU A 27 -2.13 4.30 -4.29
CA GLU A 27 -0.68 4.28 -4.24
C GLU A 27 -0.09 4.21 -5.64
N LEU A 28 -0.58 3.29 -6.49
CA LEU A 28 -0.14 3.19 -7.90
C LEU A 28 -0.42 4.47 -8.69
N GLN A 29 -1.56 5.12 -8.47
CA GLN A 29 -1.90 6.39 -9.10
C GLN A 29 -0.98 7.52 -8.65
N SER A 30 -0.55 7.49 -7.39
CA SER A 30 0.40 8.43 -6.81
C SER A 30 1.85 8.12 -7.20
N GLY A 31 2.12 6.94 -7.79
CA GLY A 31 3.47 6.46 -8.11
C GLY A 31 4.20 5.85 -6.91
N HIS A 32 3.47 5.48 -5.87
CA HIS A 32 3.93 4.78 -4.68
C HIS A 32 3.82 3.26 -4.87
N SER A 33 4.47 2.51 -3.98
CA SER A 33 4.54 1.05 -4.06
C SER A 33 3.53 0.44 -3.09
N PRO A 34 2.53 -0.33 -3.58
CA PRO A 34 1.51 -0.98 -2.74
C PRO A 34 2.00 -2.18 -1.92
N LEU A 35 3.31 -2.26 -1.72
CA LEU A 35 4.00 -3.31 -0.97
C LEU A 35 4.89 -2.69 0.11
N VAL A 36 4.89 -1.37 0.23
CA VAL A 36 5.81 -0.61 1.06
C VAL A 36 4.98 0.44 1.79
N PRO A 37 4.69 0.22 3.07
CA PRO A 37 3.80 1.10 3.79
C PRO A 37 4.38 2.50 3.80
N GLN A 38 3.64 3.49 3.28
CA GLN A 38 4.12 4.87 3.26
C GLN A 38 4.10 5.47 4.66
N LYS A 39 3.28 4.89 5.54
CA LYS A 39 3.22 5.20 6.97
C LYS A 39 4.34 4.51 7.76
N GLU A 40 5.59 4.74 7.38
CA GLU A 40 6.76 4.53 8.24
C GLU A 40 7.18 5.85 8.92
N LEU A 41 6.20 6.67 9.34
CA LEU A 41 6.47 7.93 10.06
C LEU A 41 5.42 8.26 11.12
N CYS A 42 5.08 7.28 11.95
CA CYS A 42 4.36 7.51 13.20
C CYS A 42 4.90 6.57 14.28
N ASP A 43 6.19 6.71 14.62
CA ASP A 43 6.67 6.41 15.97
C ASP A 43 7.99 7.16 16.19
N GLY A 44 7.96 8.22 16.99
CA GLY A 44 9.19 8.92 17.36
C GLY A 44 9.12 10.40 17.78
N LEU A 45 7.95 11.01 17.95
CA LEU A 45 7.83 12.23 18.77
C LEU A 45 7.19 11.88 20.10
N GLU A 46 7.90 11.10 20.89
CA GLU A 46 7.89 11.30 22.33
C GLU A 46 8.61 12.62 22.63
N LEU A 47 7.83 13.65 22.96
CA LEU A 47 8.22 14.76 23.84
C LEU A 47 7.16 14.91 24.93
#